data_AF-A0A9Q4A9Z5-F1
#
_entry.id   AF-A0A9Q4A9Z5-F1
#
_cell.length_a   1.000
_cell.length_b   1.000
_cell.length_c   1.000
_cell.angle_alpha   90.00
_cell.angle_beta   90.00
_cell.angle_gamma   90.00
#
_symmetry.space_group_name_H-M   'P 1'
#
loop_
_entity.id
_entity.type
_entity.pdbx_description
1 polymer ?
#
loop_
_entity_poly.entity_id
_entity_poly.type
_entity_poly.pdbx_seq_one_letter_code
_entity_poly.pdbx_strand_id
1 'polypeptide(L)'
;MFDNYHEFKQQLPYLNLELSKKHFGFTLGFNQEIQVTDPDGVLTPAEFSYLTEKLNERQSLKDDLRKNAKSVMELVDQYTEKLDNRHTLNLENYSKIVDYGQIFSRNHIGNFINTILYQVERNAPKREEARQAVVDVHA
;
A
#
# COMPACT_ATOMS: atom_id res chain seq x y z
N MET A 1 -11.92 -5.73 4.63
CA MET A 1 -11.13 -4.91 3.68
C MET A 1 -11.49 -5.22 2.23
N PHE A 2 -11.25 -6.46 1.75
CA PHE A 2 -11.58 -6.84 0.37
C PHE A 2 -13.06 -6.61 0.04
N ASP A 3 -13.98 -7.12 0.86
CA ASP A 3 -15.42 -6.98 0.61
C ASP A 3 -15.88 -5.52 0.52
N ASN A 4 -15.34 -4.65 1.39
CA ASN A 4 -15.69 -3.23 1.39
C ASN A 4 -15.19 -2.52 0.11
N TYR A 5 -13.99 -2.84 -0.35
CA TYR A 5 -13.46 -2.30 -1.61
C TYR A 5 -14.18 -2.90 -2.83
N HIS A 6 -14.50 -4.19 -2.77
CA HIS A 6 -15.24 -4.88 -3.83
C HIS A 6 -16.65 -4.28 -3.99
N GLU A 7 -17.35 -4.05 -2.88
CA GLU A 7 -18.65 -3.36 -2.86
C GLU A 7 -18.55 -1.96 -3.47
N PHE A 8 -17.52 -1.17 -3.11
CA PHE A 8 -17.28 0.13 -3.74
C PHE A 8 -17.12 0.00 -5.26
N LYS A 9 -16.31 -0.95 -5.74
CA LYS A 9 -16.12 -1.19 -7.17
C LYS A 9 -17.40 -1.64 -7.87
N GLN A 10 -18.28 -2.39 -7.20
CA GLN A 10 -19.60 -2.77 -7.74
C GLN A 10 -20.57 -1.58 -7.81
N GLN A 11 -20.49 -0.62 -6.89
CA GLN A 11 -21.33 0.58 -6.87
C GLN A 11 -20.86 1.63 -7.88
N LEU A 12 -19.55 1.69 -8.17
CA LEU A 12 -18.95 2.73 -8.99
C LEU A 12 -19.58 2.89 -10.40
N PRO A 13 -19.94 1.84 -11.15
CA PRO A 13 -20.62 1.98 -12.44
C PRO A 13 -21.93 2.76 -12.39
N TYR A 14 -22.65 2.70 -11.26
CA TYR A 14 -23.92 3.41 -11.07
C TYR A 14 -23.70 4.89 -10.70
N LEU A 15 -22.55 5.22 -10.11
CA LEU A 15 -22.21 6.57 -9.67
C LEU A 15 -21.44 7.33 -10.76
N ASN A 16 -20.52 6.65 -11.44
CA ASN A 16 -19.67 7.20 -12.49
C ASN A 16 -19.16 6.06 -13.41
N LEU A 17 -19.89 5.85 -14.51
CA LEU A 17 -19.63 4.76 -15.45
C LEU A 17 -18.25 4.84 -16.10
N GLU A 18 -17.81 6.03 -16.50
CA GLU A 18 -16.50 6.19 -17.16
C GLU A 18 -15.36 5.89 -16.19
N LEU A 19 -15.47 6.38 -14.96
CA LEU A 19 -14.48 6.11 -13.92
C LEU A 19 -14.42 4.63 -13.51
N SER A 20 -15.55 3.92 -13.56
CA SER A 20 -15.60 2.49 -13.25
C SER A 20 -14.76 1.61 -14.19
N LYS A 21 -14.57 2.08 -15.44
CA LYS A 21 -13.78 1.40 -16.48
C LYS A 21 -12.28 1.65 -16.34
N LYS A 22 -11.88 2.65 -15.55
CA LYS A 22 -10.48 3.01 -15.35
C LYS A 22 -9.82 2.09 -14.32
N HIS A 23 -8.55 1.82 -14.55
CA HIS A 23 -7.72 1.11 -13.59
C HIS A 23 -7.16 2.11 -12.59
N PHE A 24 -7.37 1.82 -11.30
CA PHE A 24 -6.85 2.58 -10.18
C PHE A 24 -6.73 1.65 -8.98
N GLY A 25 -5.79 1.97 -8.10
CA GLY A 25 -5.65 1.30 -6.82
C GLY A 25 -5.86 2.26 -5.67
N PHE A 26 -5.41 1.84 -4.50
CA PHE A 26 -5.44 2.67 -3.31
C PHE A 26 -4.44 2.13 -2.27
N THR A 27 -4.11 2.99 -1.33
CA THR A 27 -3.13 2.74 -0.28
C THR A 27 -3.49 3.51 0.98
N LEU A 28 -2.73 3.30 2.05
CA LEU A 28 -2.81 4.10 3.27
C LEU A 28 -1.78 5.24 3.19
N GLY A 29 -2.25 6.47 3.24
CA GLY A 29 -1.41 7.66 3.30
C GLY A 29 -0.76 7.82 4.68
N PHE A 30 0.26 8.69 4.76
CA PHE A 30 0.96 9.00 6.01
C PHE A 30 0.02 9.55 7.10
N ASN A 31 -1.02 10.30 6.69
CA ASN A 31 -2.07 10.81 7.57
C ASN A 31 -3.08 9.74 8.00
N GLN A 32 -2.85 8.47 7.66
CA GLN A 32 -3.75 7.34 7.92
C GLN A 32 -5.13 7.47 7.25
N GLU A 33 -5.25 8.32 6.24
CA GLU A 33 -6.41 8.34 5.34
C GLU A 33 -6.07 7.53 4.07
N ILE A 34 -7.12 7.10 3.37
CA ILE A 34 -6.97 6.37 2.11
C ILE A 34 -6.49 7.35 1.05
N GLN A 35 -5.48 6.92 0.29
CA GLN A 35 -5.00 7.64 -0.87
C GLN A 35 -5.21 6.78 -2.11
N VAL A 36 -5.77 7.35 -3.17
CA VAL A 36 -5.89 6.66 -4.47
C VAL A 36 -4.52 6.54 -5.11
N THR A 37 -4.30 5.43 -5.82
CA THR A 37 -3.12 5.25 -6.66
C THR A 37 -3.55 5.16 -8.12
N ASP A 38 -2.78 5.76 -9.01
CA ASP A 38 -3.00 5.75 -10.45
C ASP A 38 -1.78 5.16 -11.16
N PRO A 39 -1.61 3.83 -11.14
CA PRO A 39 -0.42 3.20 -11.71
C PRO A 39 -0.30 3.38 -13.22
N ASP A 40 -1.42 3.63 -13.92
CA ASP A 40 -1.45 3.75 -15.38
C ASP A 40 -1.54 5.21 -15.86
N GLY A 41 -1.66 6.18 -14.94
CA GLY A 41 -1.77 7.61 -15.26
C GLY A 41 -3.06 7.99 -16.00
N VAL A 42 -4.16 7.27 -15.74
CA VAL A 42 -5.44 7.41 -16.48
C VAL A 42 -6.46 8.30 -15.77
N LEU A 43 -6.19 8.70 -14.52
CA LEU A 43 -7.06 9.55 -13.73
C LEU A 43 -6.75 11.03 -13.97
N THR A 44 -7.80 11.81 -14.21
CA THR A 44 -7.72 13.27 -14.11
C THR A 44 -7.63 13.70 -12.64
N PRO A 45 -7.15 14.93 -12.34
CA PRO A 45 -7.12 15.43 -10.97
C PRO A 45 -8.48 15.39 -10.26
N ALA A 46 -9.57 15.70 -10.98
CA ALA A 46 -10.92 15.67 -10.43
C ALA A 46 -11.37 14.24 -10.08
N GLU A 47 -11.09 13.26 -10.93
CA GLU A 47 -11.39 11.84 -10.66
C GLU A 47 -10.58 11.31 -9.49
N PHE A 48 -9.30 11.69 -9.41
CA PHE A 48 -8.42 11.33 -8.30
C PHE A 48 -8.99 11.85 -6.96
N SER A 49 -9.35 13.13 -6.90
CA SER A 49 -9.96 13.74 -5.71
C SER A 49 -11.29 13.07 -5.35
N TYR A 50 -12.17 12.85 -6.34
CA TYR A 50 -13.47 12.20 -6.12
C TYR A 50 -13.33 10.78 -5.55
N LEU A 51 -12.46 9.95 -6.14
CA LEU A 51 -12.23 8.59 -5.63
C LEU A 51 -11.65 8.60 -4.22
N THR A 52 -10.72 9.53 -3.95
CA THR A 52 -10.11 9.68 -2.63
C THR A 52 -11.17 10.04 -1.59
N GLU A 53 -12.05 10.99 -1.88
CA GLU A 53 -13.16 11.37 -1.01
C GLU A 53 -14.10 10.18 -0.77
N LYS A 54 -14.57 9.50 -1.83
CA LYS A 54 -15.52 8.38 -1.72
C LYS A 54 -14.99 7.16 -0.99
N LEU A 55 -13.68 6.90 -1.07
CA LEU A 55 -13.06 5.85 -0.27
C LEU A 55 -12.99 6.26 1.21
N ASN A 56 -12.67 7.52 1.50
CA ASN A 56 -12.53 8.01 2.88
C ASN A 56 -13.86 8.19 3.63
N GLU A 57 -14.99 8.27 2.93
CA GLU A 57 -16.35 8.17 3.51
C GLU A 57 -16.61 6.80 4.16
N ARG A 58 -15.83 5.76 3.82
CA ARG A 58 -16.04 4.38 4.28
C ARG A 58 -15.20 4.08 5.52
N GLN A 59 -15.76 4.36 6.70
CA GLN A 59 -15.03 4.22 7.96
C GLN A 59 -14.51 2.78 8.21
N SER A 60 -15.32 1.75 7.93
CA SER A 60 -14.92 0.35 8.04
C SER A 60 -13.70 0.00 7.20
N LEU A 61 -13.64 0.50 5.95
CA LEU A 61 -12.50 0.28 5.07
C LEU A 61 -11.24 0.95 5.61
N LYS A 62 -11.36 2.17 6.16
CA LYS A 62 -10.23 2.88 6.78
C LYS A 62 -9.68 2.13 7.97
N ASP A 63 -10.54 1.67 8.87
CA ASP A 63 -10.11 0.96 10.08
C ASP A 63 -9.45 -0.39 9.75
N ASP A 64 -10.00 -1.12 8.77
CA ASP A 64 -9.39 -2.34 8.25
C ASP A 64 -8.01 -2.09 7.64
N LEU A 65 -7.86 -1.01 6.85
CA LEU A 65 -6.58 -0.66 6.22
C LEU A 65 -5.53 -0.27 7.26
N ARG A 66 -5.90 0.51 8.27
CA ARG A 66 -5.00 0.89 9.37
C ARG A 66 -4.51 -0.34 10.12
N LYS A 67 -5.43 -1.25 10.47
CA LYS A 67 -5.09 -2.52 11.13
C LYS A 67 -4.19 -3.38 10.25
N ASN A 68 -4.52 -3.51 8.97
CA ASN A 68 -3.73 -4.32 8.05
C ASN A 68 -2.34 -3.73 7.80
N ALA A 69 -2.21 -2.43 7.58
CA ALA A 69 -0.94 -1.75 7.39
C ALA A 69 -0.01 -1.93 8.59
N LYS A 70 -0.55 -1.86 9.81
CA LYS A 70 0.21 -2.17 11.03
C LYS A 70 0.75 -3.59 11.00
N SER A 71 -0.10 -4.58 10.74
CA SER A 71 0.33 -5.99 10.67
C SER A 71 1.33 -6.25 9.54
N VAL A 72 1.22 -5.55 8.42
CA VAL A 72 2.15 -5.66 7.30
C VAL A 72 3.51 -5.06 7.64
N MET A 73 3.55 -3.89 8.27
CA MET A 73 4.80 -3.29 8.74
C MET A 73 5.50 -4.19 9.78
N GLU A 74 4.76 -4.72 10.75
CA GLU A 74 5.28 -5.68 11.74
C GLU A 74 5.82 -6.95 11.08
N LEU A 75 5.11 -7.49 10.09
CA LEU A 75 5.55 -8.67 9.35
C LEU A 75 6.85 -8.39 8.58
N VAL A 76 6.93 -7.28 7.85
CA VAL A 76 8.12 -6.92 7.08
C VAL A 76 9.32 -6.73 7.99
N ASP A 77 9.14 -6.06 9.14
CA ASP A 77 10.19 -5.84 10.14
C ASP A 77 10.75 -7.19 10.66
N GLN A 78 9.86 -8.11 11.07
CA GLN A 78 10.24 -9.47 11.48
C GLN A 78 10.88 -10.30 10.36
N TYR A 79 10.47 -10.09 9.11
CA TYR A 79 11.03 -10.80 7.96
C TYR A 79 12.42 -10.24 7.62
N THR A 80 12.66 -8.94 7.78
CA THR A 80 13.98 -8.36 7.60
C THR A 80 15.00 -8.83 8.62
N GLU A 81 14.59 -9.13 9.85
CA GLU A 81 15.47 -9.79 10.83
C GLU A 81 15.98 -11.17 10.33
N LYS A 82 15.22 -11.83 9.45
CA LYS A 82 15.55 -13.15 8.89
C LYS A 82 16.16 -13.08 7.48
N LEU A 83 15.97 -11.98 6.75
CA LEU A 83 16.39 -11.78 5.37
C LEU A 83 17.32 -10.57 5.23
N ASP A 84 18.60 -10.76 5.57
CA ASP A 84 19.73 -9.94 5.12
C ASP A 84 19.50 -8.40 5.18
N ASN A 85 18.66 -7.95 6.13
CA ASN A 85 18.35 -6.56 6.52
C ASN A 85 18.00 -5.53 5.43
N ARG A 86 17.58 -5.94 4.22
CA ARG A 86 17.60 -4.99 3.09
C ARG A 86 16.38 -4.09 2.88
N HIS A 87 15.18 -4.30 3.43
CA HIS A 87 14.01 -3.47 3.04
C HIS A 87 13.29 -2.86 4.25
N THR A 88 12.92 -1.58 4.20
CA THR A 88 12.15 -0.93 5.28
C THR A 88 10.77 -0.51 4.81
N LEU A 89 9.74 -0.86 5.57
CA LEU A 89 8.37 -0.42 5.36
C LEU A 89 7.87 0.25 6.63
N ASN A 90 7.50 1.52 6.52
CA ASN A 90 6.95 2.32 7.61
C ASN A 90 5.84 3.23 7.05
N LEU A 91 5.19 4.01 7.92
CA LEU A 91 4.06 4.84 7.49
C LEU A 91 4.46 5.96 6.52
N GLU A 92 5.71 6.43 6.54
CA GLU A 92 6.20 7.50 5.65
C GLU A 92 6.38 7.03 4.19
N ASN A 93 6.71 5.75 4.01
CA ASN A 93 6.92 5.17 2.68
C ASN A 93 5.82 4.19 2.24
N TYR A 94 4.85 3.88 3.11
CA TYR A 94 3.79 2.90 2.87
C TYR A 94 3.04 3.16 1.56
N SER A 95 2.58 4.41 1.36
CA SER A 95 1.79 4.79 0.19
C SER A 95 2.55 4.72 -1.13
N LYS A 96 3.89 4.72 -1.08
CA LYS A 96 4.76 4.61 -2.25
C LYS A 96 5.05 3.16 -2.62
N ILE A 97 4.87 2.24 -1.68
CA ILE A 97 5.28 0.84 -1.80
C ILE A 97 4.07 -0.05 -2.03
N VAL A 98 3.03 0.10 -1.19
CA VAL A 98 1.89 -0.80 -1.15
C VAL A 98 0.71 -0.24 -1.95
N ASP A 99 0.18 -1.03 -2.87
CA ASP A 99 -1.04 -0.74 -3.64
C ASP A 99 -2.01 -1.92 -3.49
N TYR A 100 -3.08 -1.71 -2.72
CA TYR A 100 -4.10 -2.72 -2.45
C TYR A 100 -4.97 -3.06 -3.66
N GLY A 101 -5.16 -2.12 -4.59
CA GLY A 101 -5.89 -2.41 -5.83
C GLY A 101 -5.13 -3.40 -6.71
N GLN A 102 -3.81 -3.24 -6.82
CA GLN A 102 -2.94 -4.21 -7.50
C GLN A 102 -2.91 -5.55 -6.76
N ILE A 103 -2.88 -5.55 -5.42
CA ILE A 103 -2.91 -6.77 -4.63
C ILE A 103 -4.23 -7.52 -4.87
N PHE A 104 -5.37 -6.84 -4.84
CA PHE A 104 -6.67 -7.49 -5.02
C PHE A 104 -6.97 -7.92 -6.45
N SER A 105 -6.48 -7.19 -7.46
CA SER A 105 -6.66 -7.57 -8.87
C SER A 105 -5.79 -8.76 -9.29
N ARG A 106 -4.62 -8.96 -8.68
CA ARG A 106 -3.70 -10.07 -8.98
C ARG A 106 -3.89 -11.31 -8.11
N ASN A 107 -4.77 -11.24 -7.11
CA ASN A 107 -5.00 -12.37 -6.20
C ASN A 107 -6.09 -13.30 -6.71
N HIS A 108 -5.68 -14.33 -7.44
CA HIS A 108 -6.44 -15.58 -7.51
C HIS A 108 -5.93 -16.50 -6.38
N ILE A 109 -6.61 -16.46 -5.22
CA ILE A 109 -6.52 -17.42 -4.10
C ILE A 109 -5.09 -17.67 -3.55
N GLY A 110 -4.73 -17.03 -2.43
CA GLY A 110 -3.65 -17.46 -1.54
C GLY A 110 -2.35 -16.64 -1.55
N ASN A 111 -2.23 -15.59 -2.38
CA ASN A 111 -0.97 -14.90 -2.62
C ASN A 111 -0.87 -13.48 -2.00
N PHE A 112 -1.79 -13.12 -1.08
CA PHE A 112 -1.91 -11.76 -0.55
C PHE A 112 -0.61 -11.25 0.09
N ILE A 113 -0.05 -12.03 1.02
CA ILE A 113 1.21 -11.68 1.69
C ILE A 113 2.39 -11.67 0.72
N ASN A 114 2.50 -12.65 -0.18
CA ASN A 114 3.58 -12.67 -1.16
C ASN A 114 3.50 -11.48 -2.13
N THR A 115 2.30 -11.00 -2.48
CA THR A 115 2.15 -9.83 -3.34
C THR A 115 2.59 -8.55 -2.61
N ILE A 116 2.32 -8.47 -1.31
CA ILE A 116 2.84 -7.41 -0.45
C ILE A 116 4.37 -7.47 -0.38
N LEU A 117 4.93 -8.64 -0.05
CA LEU A 117 6.38 -8.83 0.02
C LEU A 117 7.04 -8.49 -1.33
N TYR A 118 6.45 -8.91 -2.45
CA TYR A 118 6.91 -8.55 -3.78
C TYR A 118 6.92 -7.04 -4.03
N GLN A 119 5.87 -6.32 -3.62
CA GLN A 119 5.83 -4.86 -3.74
C GLN A 119 6.90 -4.20 -2.84
N VAL A 120 7.11 -4.73 -1.64
CA VAL A 120 8.16 -4.27 -0.71
C VAL A 120 9.55 -4.49 -1.31
N GLU A 121 9.87 -5.70 -1.77
CA GLU A 121 11.17 -6.02 -2.37
C GLU A 121 11.50 -5.16 -3.59
N ARG A 122 10.48 -4.77 -4.35
CA ARG A 122 10.66 -4.01 -5.59
C ARG A 122 10.71 -2.49 -5.39
N ASN A 123 9.95 -1.98 -4.42
CA ASN A 123 9.71 -0.53 -4.29
C ASN A 123 10.32 0.06 -3.00
N ALA A 124 10.60 -0.74 -1.97
CA ALA A 124 11.13 -0.22 -0.72
C ALA A 124 12.61 0.17 -0.87
N PRO A 125 13.04 1.29 -0.28
CA PRO A 125 14.45 1.65 -0.26
C PRO A 125 15.25 0.58 0.49
N LYS A 126 16.47 0.32 0.01
CA LYS A 126 17.37 -0.57 0.72
C LYS A 126 17.77 0.08 2.04
N ARG A 127 17.68 -0.63 3.17
CA ARG A 127 18.25 -0.14 4.44
C ARG A 127 19.74 0.05 4.21
N GLU A 128 20.24 1.28 4.35
CA GLU A 128 21.69 1.49 4.31
C GLU A 128 22.32 0.61 5.40
N GLU A 129 23.30 -0.22 5.02
CA GLU A 129 24.11 -0.93 5.99
C GLU A 129 24.63 0.12 6.97
N ALA A 130 24.26 0.01 8.24
CA ALA A 130 24.82 0.86 9.27
C ALA A 130 26.33 0.74 9.14
N ARG A 131 26.99 1.80 8.65
CA ARG A 131 28.45 1.88 8.61
C ARG A 131 28.89 1.56 10.02
N GLN A 132 29.47 0.38 10.23
CA GLN A 132 30.12 0.07 11.48
C GLN A 132 31.08 1.22 11.71
N ALA A 133 30.82 2.02 12.74
CA ALA A 133 31.78 3.03 13.16
C ALA A 133 33.07 2.26 13.40
N VAL A 134 34.07 2.50 12.55
CA VAL A 134 35.41 2.01 12.79
C VAL A 134 35.83 2.69 14.09
N VAL A 135 35.69 1.96 15.20
CA VAL A 135 36.24 2.39 16.48
C VAL A 135 37.74 2.39 16.23
N ASP A 136 38.31 3.58 16.12
CA ASP A 136 39.74 3.77 15.98
C ASP A 136 40.39 3.39 17.32
N VAL A 137 40.78 2.12 17.46
CA VAL A 137 41.47 1.62 18.64
C VAL A 137 42.97 1.78 18.41
N HIS A 138 43.49 3.01 18.46
CA HIS A 138 44.91 3.26 18.68
C HIS A 138 45.08 4.40 19.69
N ALA A 139 45.37 4.01 20.94
CA ALA A 139 45.94 4.86 21.99
C ALA A 139 47.13 4.12 22.61
#